data_AF-A0A7S3WYJ2-F1
#
_entry.id   AF-A0A7S3WYJ2-F1
#
_cell.length_a   1.000
_cell.length_b   1.000
_cell.length_c   1.000
_cell.angle_alpha   90.00
_cell.angle_beta   90.00
_cell.angle_gamma   90.00
#
_symmetry.space_group_name_H-M   'P 1'
#
loop_
_entity.id
_entity.type
_entity.pdbx_description
1 polymer ?
#
loop_
_entity_poly.entity_id
_entity_poly.type
_entity_poly.pdbx_seq_one_letter_code
_entity_poly.pdbx_strand_id
1 'polypeptide(L)'
;DFEEEVFSLCSLLELFNLIFVRSLESVALFPKVASALIVYLHFYIFSSLYPFHSLALTTCSAACIYLMAYCLNHFEEPALQRDPFEHTTPTAAHPRAVYAPQLSPSWALESAPLWTMFYCPEPASTFPPQ
;
A
#
# COMPACT_ATOMS: atom_id res chain seq x y z
N ASP A 1 -24.12 6.72 7.38
CA ASP A 1 -24.01 5.39 6.77
C ASP A 1 -22.63 4.82 7.05
N PHE A 2 -22.53 3.79 7.89
CA PHE A 2 -21.25 3.24 8.35
C PHE A 2 -20.41 2.66 7.19
N GLU A 3 -21.07 2.04 6.22
CA GLU A 3 -20.41 1.49 5.03
C GLU A 3 -19.79 2.59 4.15
N GLU A 4 -20.42 3.75 4.04
CA GLU A 4 -19.88 4.89 3.30
C GLU A 4 -18.62 5.46 3.96
N GLU A 5 -18.57 5.50 5.29
CA GLU A 5 -17.39 5.95 6.04
C GLU A 5 -16.20 5.00 5.84
N VAL A 6 -16.45 3.69 5.87
CA VAL A 6 -15.42 2.67 5.59
C VAL A 6 -14.95 2.77 4.14
N PHE A 7 -15.87 2.92 3.18
CA PHE A 7 -15.54 3.07 1.76
C PHE A 7 -14.69 4.32 1.50
N SER A 8 -15.05 5.45 2.12
CA SER A 8 -14.29 6.70 2.05
C SER A 8 -12.87 6.52 2.60
N LEU A 9 -12.73 5.85 3.75
CA LEU A 9 -11.43 5.55 4.34
C LEU A 9 -10.56 4.65 3.44
N CYS A 10 -11.14 3.60 2.86
CA CYS A 10 -10.45 2.75 1.89
C CYS A 10 -9.99 3.54 0.66
N SER A 11 -10.85 4.42 0.13
CA SER A 11 -10.53 5.28 -1.02
C SER A 11 -9.39 6.24 -0.72
N LEU A 12 -9.36 6.82 0.49
CA LEU A 12 -8.27 7.68 0.95
C LEU A 12 -6.96 6.93 1.11
N LEU A 13 -6.99 5.71 1.65
CA LEU A 13 -5.82 4.85 1.76
C LEU A 13 -5.27 4.46 0.38
N GLU A 14 -6.15 4.15 -0.58
CA GLU A 14 -5.77 3.86 -1.96
C GLU A 14 -5.13 5.07 -2.63
N LEU A 15 -5.77 6.24 -2.54
CA LEU A 15 -5.22 7.50 -3.08
C LEU A 15 -3.84 7.80 -2.50
N PHE A 16 -3.66 7.60 -1.19
CA PHE A 16 -2.38 7.80 -0.53
C PHE A 16 -1.34 6.79 -1.01
N ASN A 17 -1.71 5.52 -1.16
CA ASN A 17 -0.83 4.49 -1.69
C ASN A 17 -0.32 4.86 -3.09
N LEU A 18 -1.23 5.31 -3.98
CA LEU A 18 -0.88 5.73 -5.34
C LEU A 18 0.08 6.93 -5.38
N ILE A 19 -0.10 7.89 -4.46
CA ILE A 19 0.66 9.15 -4.51
C ILE A 19 1.98 9.06 -3.75
N PHE A 20 1.99 8.48 -2.55
CA PHE A 20 3.06 8.65 -1.57
C PHE A 20 3.90 7.42 -1.29
N VAL A 21 3.36 6.21 -1.44
CA VAL A 21 4.11 4.97 -1.17
C VAL A 21 5.01 4.68 -2.36
N ARG A 22 6.29 5.08 -2.29
CA ARG A 22 7.22 5.05 -3.44
C ARG A 22 8.51 4.29 -3.16
N SER A 23 8.90 4.19 -1.90
CA SER A 23 10.06 3.42 -1.43
C SER A 23 9.74 1.93 -1.32
N LEU A 24 10.74 1.08 -1.59
CA LEU A 24 10.58 -0.40 -1.57
C LEU A 24 10.09 -0.92 -0.22
N GLU A 25 10.58 -0.33 0.86
CA GLU A 25 10.17 -0.70 2.22
C GLU A 25 8.74 -0.28 2.52
N SER A 26 8.32 0.89 2.05
CA SER A 26 6.94 1.38 2.21
C SER A 26 5.96 0.53 1.42
N VAL A 27 6.29 0.13 0.18
CA VAL A 27 5.48 -0.79 -0.65
C VAL A 27 5.32 -2.16 0.02
N ALA A 28 6.33 -2.65 0.72
CA ALA A 28 6.25 -3.93 1.40
C ALA A 28 5.44 -3.88 2.72
N LEU A 29 5.47 -2.75 3.43
CA LEU A 29 4.90 -2.60 4.76
C LEU A 29 3.48 -2.01 4.74
N PHE A 30 3.28 -0.89 4.03
CA PHE A 30 2.03 -0.14 4.04
C PHE A 30 0.79 -0.98 3.68
N PRO A 31 0.74 -1.70 2.53
CA PRO A 31 -0.46 -2.45 2.16
C PRO A 31 -0.76 -3.61 3.13
N LYS A 32 0.26 -4.21 3.76
CA LYS A 32 0.08 -5.28 4.74
C LYS A 32 -0.51 -4.76 6.05
N VAL A 33 0.01 -3.64 6.56
CA VAL A 33 -0.47 -3.07 7.82
C VAL A 33 -1.84 -2.41 7.63
N ALA A 34 -2.06 -1.72 6.52
CA ALA A 34 -3.36 -1.12 6.20
C ALA A 34 -4.45 -2.20 6.05
N SER A 35 -4.20 -3.28 5.31
CA SER A 35 -5.15 -4.38 5.19
C SER A 35 -5.41 -5.08 6.53
N ALA A 36 -4.38 -5.29 7.36
CA ALA A 36 -4.55 -5.85 8.70
C ALA A 36 -5.47 -5.00 9.60
N LEU A 37 -5.35 -3.66 9.55
CA LEU A 37 -6.23 -2.75 10.29
C LEU A 37 -7.68 -2.84 9.84
N ILE A 38 -7.93 -2.92 8.52
CA ILE A 38 -9.28 -3.07 7.96
C ILE A 38 -9.89 -4.43 8.32
N VAL A 39 -9.10 -5.50 8.29
CA VAL A 39 -9.53 -6.84 8.72
C VAL A 39 -9.83 -6.86 10.21
N TYR A 40 -9.03 -6.19 11.04
CA TYR A 40 -9.29 -6.05 12.47
C TYR A 40 -10.60 -5.30 12.74
N LEU A 41 -10.87 -4.21 12.01
CA LEU A 41 -12.13 -3.48 12.11
C LEU A 41 -13.33 -4.37 11.73
N HIS A 42 -13.22 -5.14 10.63
CA HIS A 42 -14.26 -6.10 10.25
C HIS A 42 -14.47 -7.19 11.29
N PHE A 43 -13.39 -7.76 11.80
CA PHE A 43 -13.45 -8.79 12.84
C PHE A 43 -14.12 -8.26 14.11
N TYR A 44 -13.86 -7.01 14.50
CA TYR A 44 -14.52 -6.35 15.62
C TYR A 44 -16.03 -6.21 15.40
N ILE A 45 -16.45 -5.79 14.21
CA ILE A 45 -17.87 -5.65 13.85
C ILE A 45 -18.58 -7.01 13.86
N PHE A 46 -17.96 -8.05 13.30
CA PHE A 46 -18.54 -9.40 13.27
C PHE A 46 -18.61 -10.06 14.64
N SER A 47 -17.63 -9.81 15.52
CA SER A 47 -17.51 -10.50 16.81
C SER A 47 -18.23 -9.78 17.95
N SER A 48 -18.52 -8.48 17.82
CA SER A 48 -19.07 -7.66 18.91
C SER A 48 -20.52 -7.28 18.65
N LEU A 49 -21.41 -7.67 19.56
CA LEU A 49 -22.80 -7.18 19.66
C LEU A 49 -22.90 -5.76 20.27
N TYR A 50 -21.77 -5.07 20.43
CA TYR A 50 -21.66 -3.86 21.22
C TYR A 50 -21.81 -2.59 20.36
N PRO A 51 -22.59 -1.58 20.77
CA PRO A 51 -23.03 -0.49 19.89
C PRO A 51 -21.95 0.57 19.56
N PHE A 52 -20.74 0.48 20.14
CA PHE A 52 -19.69 1.49 19.94
C PHE A 52 -18.89 1.28 18.64
N HIS A 53 -19.56 1.02 17.52
CA HIS A 53 -18.91 0.85 16.20
C HIS A 53 -18.27 2.15 15.69
N SER A 54 -18.89 3.31 15.96
CA SER A 54 -18.32 4.61 15.58
C SER A 54 -17.00 4.90 16.27
N LEU A 55 -16.81 4.47 17.52
CA LEU A 55 -15.55 4.66 18.25
C LEU A 55 -14.46 3.72 17.72
N ALA A 56 -14.81 2.50 17.36
CA ALA A 56 -13.89 1.59 16.69
C ALA A 56 -13.43 2.16 15.33
N LEU A 57 -14.36 2.73 14.55
CA LEU A 57 -14.03 3.38 13.28
C LEU A 57 -13.12 4.60 13.46
N THR A 58 -13.36 5.47 14.45
CA THR A 58 -12.49 6.63 14.70
C THR A 58 -11.10 6.23 15.18
N THR A 59 -10.97 5.18 15.99
CA THR A 59 -9.65 4.66 16.39
C THR A 59 -8.92 4.02 15.21
N CYS A 60 -9.62 3.29 14.34
CA CYS A 60 -9.05 2.73 13.13
C CYS A 60 -8.59 3.84 12.16
N SER A 61 -9.39 4.89 11.98
CA SER A 61 -9.02 6.02 11.11
C SER A 61 -7.83 6.79 11.66
N ALA A 62 -7.76 7.02 12.97
CA ALA A 62 -6.59 7.62 13.61
C ALA A 62 -5.33 6.74 13.44
N ALA A 63 -5.45 5.42 13.57
CA ALA A 63 -4.34 4.49 13.34
C ALA A 63 -3.87 4.50 11.87
N CYS A 64 -4.80 4.57 10.91
CA CYS A 64 -4.49 4.72 9.49
C CYS A 64 -3.75 6.03 9.19
N ILE A 65 -4.21 7.17 9.75
CA ILE A 65 -3.54 8.47 9.58
C ILE A 65 -2.13 8.44 10.19
N TYR A 66 -1.98 7.83 11.37
CA TYR A 66 -0.67 7.64 11.99
C TYR A 66 0.25 6.79 11.11
N LEU A 67 -0.25 5.69 10.54
CA LEU A 67 0.51 4.86 9.61
C LEU A 67 0.97 5.65 8.38
N MET A 68 0.09 6.47 7.81
CA MET A 68 0.42 7.34 6.67
C MET A 68 1.54 8.32 7.04
N ALA A 69 1.43 9.00 8.18
CA ALA A 69 2.46 9.93 8.65
C ALA A 69 3.79 9.23 8.97
N TYR A 70 3.72 8.04 9.56
CA TYR A 70 4.88 7.20 9.84
C TYR A 70 5.62 6.82 8.55
N CYS A 71 4.88 6.38 7.53
CA CYS A 71 5.47 6.03 6.23
C CYS A 71 6.14 7.21 5.55
N LEU A 72 5.55 8.41 5.63
CA LEU A 72 6.14 9.62 5.06
C LEU A 72 7.46 9.99 5.75
N ASN A 73 7.46 10.06 7.08
CA ASN A 73 8.64 10.50 7.84
C ASN A 73 9.77 9.46 7.84
N HIS A 74 9.44 8.18 7.91
CA HIS A 74 10.45 7.14 8.08
C HIS A 74 10.98 6.57 6.75
N PHE A 75 10.19 6.55 5.69
CA PHE A 75 10.60 5.95 4.42
C PHE A 75 10.76 6.98 3.30
N GLU A 76 9.81 7.90 3.14
CA GLU A 76 9.82 8.83 2.00
C GLU A 76 10.79 10.00 2.18
N GLU A 77 10.86 10.60 3.38
CA GLU A 77 11.82 11.66 3.68
C GLU A 77 13.29 11.24 3.48
N PRO A 78 13.77 10.10 4.03
CA PRO A 78 15.16 9.68 3.79
C PRO A 78 15.41 9.21 2.36
N ALA A 79 14.41 8.68 1.66
CA ALA A 79 14.54 8.33 0.25
C ALA A 79 14.79 9.57 -0.63
N LEU A 80 14.25 10.73 -0.26
CA LEU A 80 14.47 11.98 -0.97
C LEU A 80 15.89 12.54 -0.77
N GLN A 81 16.49 12.27 0.39
CA GLN A 81 17.81 12.78 0.78
C GLN A 81 18.97 11.85 0.36
N ARG A 82 18.67 10.63 -0.10
CA ARG A 82 19.67 9.62 -0.46
C ARG A 82 20.27 9.85 -1.85
N ASP A 83 21.44 9.28 -2.08
CA ASP A 83 22.15 9.44 -3.35
C ASP A 83 21.30 8.95 -4.54
N PRO A 84 21.23 9.75 -5.63
CA PRO A 84 20.34 9.49 -6.75
C PRO A 84 20.77 8.31 -7.64
N PHE A 85 22.02 7.84 -7.47
CA PHE A 85 22.63 6.75 -8.22
C PHE A 85 22.58 5.40 -7.51
N GLU A 86 22.13 5.38 -6.26
CA GLU A 86 21.96 4.14 -5.50
C GLU A 86 20.70 3.41 -6.00
N HIS A 87 20.84 2.13 -6.34
CA HIS A 87 19.78 1.30 -6.95
C HIS A 87 18.52 1.11 -6.10
N THR A 88 18.63 1.34 -4.78
CA THR A 88 17.53 1.27 -3.82
C THR A 88 16.78 2.59 -3.67
N THR A 89 17.33 3.69 -4.20
CA THR A 89 16.75 5.02 -4.09
C THR A 89 15.82 5.29 -5.29
N PRO A 90 14.52 5.52 -5.07
CA PRO A 90 13.60 5.82 -6.16
C PRO A 90 13.82 7.24 -6.72
N THR A 91 14.61 7.38 -7.78
CA THR A 91 14.85 8.64 -8.50
C THR A 91 14.17 8.67 -9.87
N ALA A 92 14.16 9.84 -10.53
CA ALA A 92 13.67 9.96 -11.90
C ALA A 92 14.42 9.04 -12.89
N ALA A 93 15.68 8.69 -12.58
CA ALA A 93 16.49 7.76 -13.37
C ALA A 93 16.23 6.27 -13.05
N HIS A 94 15.79 5.97 -11.83
CA HIS A 94 15.46 4.61 -11.36
C HIS A 94 13.97 4.53 -11.00
N PRO A 95 13.09 4.26 -11.99
CA PRO A 95 11.65 4.29 -11.77
C PRO A 95 11.20 3.23 -10.75
N ARG A 96 10.28 3.69 -9.90
CA ARG A 96 9.78 3.12 -8.62
C ARG A 96 9.17 1.73 -8.69
N ALA A 97 8.62 1.38 -9.84
CA ALA A 97 7.96 0.12 -10.14
C ALA A 97 7.89 0.04 -11.66
N VAL A 98 8.27 -1.09 -12.23
CA VAL A 98 7.97 -1.33 -13.64
C VAL A 98 6.50 -1.71 -13.69
N TYR A 99 5.70 -0.98 -14.48
CA TYR A 99 4.42 -1.51 -14.94
C TYR A 99 4.73 -2.69 -15.87
N ALA A 100 4.99 -3.84 -15.27
CA ALA A 100 5.05 -5.10 -15.97
C ALA A 100 3.64 -5.68 -15.89
N PRO A 101 2.85 -5.67 -16.98
CA PRO A 101 1.70 -6.53 -17.06
C PRO A 101 2.25 -7.97 -17.05
N GLN A 102 2.45 -8.52 -15.86
CA GLN A 102 2.69 -9.94 -15.66
C GLN A 102 1.37 -10.63 -16.02
N LEU A 103 1.18 -10.87 -17.33
CA LEU A 103 0.05 -11.63 -17.82
C LEU A 103 0.20 -13.03 -17.24
N SER A 104 -0.64 -13.41 -16.28
CA SER A 104 -0.66 -14.80 -15.86
C SER A 104 -1.08 -15.63 -17.08
N PRO A 105 -0.47 -16.80 -17.30
CA PRO A 105 -0.83 -17.63 -18.45
C PRO A 105 -2.28 -18.13 -18.42
N SER A 106 -3.04 -17.90 -17.35
CA SER A 106 -4.47 -18.26 -17.22
C SER A 106 -5.46 -17.16 -17.63
N TRP A 107 -4.97 -16.02 -18.15
CA TRP A 107 -5.77 -14.82 -18.50
C TRP A 107 -6.81 -14.95 -19.63
N ALA A 108 -7.07 -16.15 -20.16
CA ALA A 108 -8.20 -16.35 -21.07
C ALA A 108 -9.56 -16.35 -20.35
N LEU A 109 -9.60 -16.60 -19.03
CA LEU A 109 -10.84 -16.84 -18.30
C LEU A 109 -11.17 -15.86 -17.16
N GLU A 110 -10.20 -15.13 -16.61
CA GLU A 110 -10.41 -14.26 -15.44
C GLU A 110 -10.18 -12.79 -15.78
N SER A 111 -11.07 -11.93 -15.28
CA SER A 111 -11.05 -10.48 -15.46
C SER A 111 -9.69 -9.88 -15.11
N ALA A 112 -9.30 -8.83 -15.86
CA ALA A 112 -8.09 -8.05 -15.61
C ALA A 112 -7.93 -7.75 -14.12
N PRO A 113 -6.69 -7.76 -13.58
CA PRO A 113 -6.48 -7.50 -12.16
C PRO A 113 -7.11 -6.15 -11.82
N LEU A 114 -8.19 -6.19 -11.03
CA LEU A 114 -8.95 -5.01 -10.60
C LEU A 114 -8.12 -4.09 -9.68
N TRP A 115 -6.91 -4.53 -9.34
CA TRP A 115 -6.00 -3.93 -8.38
C TRP A 115 -4.67 -3.69 -9.08
N THR A 116 -4.29 -2.41 -9.18
CA THR A 116 -3.00 -1.99 -9.72
C THR A 116 -1.93 -2.26 -8.66
N MET A 117 -1.39 -3.49 -8.63
CA MET A 117 -0.27 -3.78 -7.74
C MET A 117 1.02 -3.27 -8.39
N PHE A 118 1.62 -2.23 -7.79
CA PHE A 118 2.97 -1.81 -8.14
C PHE A 118 3.96 -2.83 -7.60
N TYR A 119 4.65 -3.53 -8.51
CA TYR A 119 5.71 -4.46 -8.13
C TYR A 119 7.02 -3.70 -7.99
N CYS A 120 7.75 -3.98 -6.90
CA CYS A 120 9.14 -3.56 -6.76
C CYS A 120 9.94 -4.12 -7.94
N PRO A 121 10.79 -3.32 -8.61
CA PRO A 121 11.72 -3.85 -9.60
C PRO A 121 12.67 -4.84 -8.93
N GLU A 122 12.86 -6.01 -9.53
CA GLU A 122 13.83 -6.99 -9.04
C GLU A 122 15.27 -6.44 -9.18
N PRO A 123 16.18 -6.78 -8.25
CA PRO A 123 17.58 -6.35 -8.36
C PRO A 123 18.20 -6.95 -9.62
N ALA A 124 19.09 -6.20 -10.29
CA ALA A 124 19.73 -6.61 -11.54
C ALA A 124 20.45 -7.98 -11.47
N SER A 125 20.75 -8.47 -10.26
CA SER A 125 21.31 -9.81 -10.00
C SER A 125 20.34 -10.98 -10.26
N THR A 126 19.04 -10.75 -10.38
CA THR A 126 18.07 -11.83 -10.71
C THR A 126 18.07 -12.17 -12.20
N PHE A 127 18.58 -11.28 -13.06
CA PHE A 127 18.70 -11.55 -14.48
C PHE A 127 20.03 -12.26 -14.76
N PRO A 128 20.02 -13.45 -15.41
CA PRO A 128 21.25 -14.09 -15.83
C PRO A 128 22.00 -13.16 -16.81
N PRO A 129 23.35 -13.11 -16.75
CA PRO A 129 24.12 -12.37 -17.75
C PRO A 129 23.77 -12.92 -19.14
N GLN A 130 23.38 -12.02 -20.05
CA GLN A 130 23.17 -12.35 -21.46
C GLN A 130 24.51 -12.58 -22.17
#